data_AF-A0A3A3GN79-F1
#
_entry.id   AF-A0A3A3GN79-F1
#
_cell.length_a   1.000
_cell.length_b   1.000
_cell.length_c   1.000
_cell.angle_alpha   90.00
_cell.angle_beta   90.00
_cell.angle_gamma   90.00
#
_symmetry.space_group_name_H-M   'P 1'
#
loop_
_entity.id
_entity.type
_entity.pdbx_description
1 polymer ?
#
loop_
_entity_poly.entity_id
_entity_poly.type
_entity_poly.pdbx_seq_one_letter_code
_entity_poly.pdbx_strand_id
1 'polypeptide(L)'
;MKLTEIENRIDPIVLERGEAYWENGHIVAFREVKPRVYHAEVEGAVFYNVEIKLSSRGEVVHSFCDCPYDKDPICKHVVAVLLAIRHAYQKRRRNPIPKASLQLKRIWLTICPSSVRTSWSRCLSISLTKLRK
;
A
#
# COMPACT_ATOMS: atom_id res chain seq x y z
N MET A 1 4.09 -22.13 -1.67
CA MET A 1 5.44 -22.05 -2.27
C MET A 1 6.33 -21.20 -1.38
N LYS A 2 7.56 -21.60 -1.03
CA LYS A 2 8.47 -20.72 -0.27
C LYS A 2 9.05 -19.64 -1.19
N LEU A 3 9.27 -18.43 -0.68
CA LEU A 3 9.89 -17.33 -1.43
C LEU A 3 11.32 -17.64 -1.90
N THR A 4 11.98 -18.62 -1.28
CA THR A 4 13.33 -19.08 -1.63
C THR A 4 13.34 -20.15 -2.72
N GLU A 5 12.19 -20.73 -3.07
CA GLU A 5 12.06 -21.85 -4.02
C GLU A 5 11.29 -21.45 -5.28
N ILE A 6 11.12 -20.14 -5.52
CA ILE A 6 10.39 -19.60 -6.67
C ILE A 6 11.06 -20.08 -7.97
N GLU A 7 12.39 -20.01 -8.03
CA GLU A 7 13.22 -20.38 -9.17
C GLU A 7 13.06 -21.85 -9.60
N ASN A 8 12.78 -22.75 -8.65
CA ASN A 8 12.65 -24.19 -8.93
C ASN A 8 11.22 -24.63 -9.27
N ARG A 9 10.23 -23.76 -9.07
CA ARG A 9 8.81 -24.10 -9.22
C ARG A 9 8.12 -23.37 -10.36
N ILE A 10 8.81 -22.43 -10.99
CA ILE A 10 8.31 -21.62 -12.09
C ILE A 10 9.17 -21.90 -13.32
N ASP A 11 8.57 -21.87 -14.49
CA ASP A 11 9.30 -21.97 -15.75
C ASP A 11 10.39 -20.88 -15.83
N PRO A 12 11.64 -21.24 -16.20
CA PRO A 12 12.74 -20.27 -16.28
C PRO A 12 12.45 -19.08 -17.20
N ILE A 13 11.67 -19.27 -18.27
CA ILE A 13 11.29 -18.19 -19.20
C ILE A 13 10.36 -17.18 -18.51
N VAL A 14 9.44 -17.67 -17.67
CA VAL A 14 8.51 -16.81 -16.91
C VAL A 14 9.27 -16.09 -15.80
N LEU A 15 10.23 -16.76 -15.16
CA LEU A 15 11.10 -16.18 -14.15
C LEU A 15 11.90 -15.00 -14.71
N GLU A 16 12.63 -15.21 -15.81
CA GLU A 16 13.46 -14.19 -16.46
C GLU A 16 12.63 -12.94 -16.83
N ARG A 17 11.43 -13.15 -17.36
CA ARG A 17 10.50 -12.04 -17.67
C ARG A 17 10.00 -11.32 -16.42
N GLY A 18 9.76 -12.05 -15.34
CA GLY A 18 9.38 -11.47 -14.06
C GLY A 18 10.49 -10.65 -13.42
N GLU A 19 11.73 -11.12 -13.52
CA GLU A 19 12.93 -10.40 -13.09
C GLU A 19 13.09 -9.10 -13.87
N ALA A 20 13.00 -9.15 -15.20
CA ALA A 20 13.06 -7.96 -16.04
C ALA A 20 12.00 -6.91 -15.65
N TYR A 21 10.77 -7.34 -15.32
CA TYR A 21 9.71 -6.41 -14.88
C TYR A 21 10.01 -5.76 -13.54
N TRP A 22 10.61 -6.51 -12.61
CA TRP A 22 11.00 -6.00 -11.31
C TRP A 22 12.21 -5.05 -11.40
N GLU A 23 13.24 -5.43 -12.16
CA GLU A 23 14.47 -4.64 -12.34
C GLU A 23 14.22 -3.33 -13.07
N ASN A 24 13.38 -3.35 -14.11
CA ASN A 24 12.99 -2.14 -14.85
C ASN A 24 11.98 -1.26 -14.09
N GLY A 25 11.54 -1.66 -12.89
CA GLY A 25 10.69 -0.83 -12.04
C GLY A 25 9.24 -0.70 -12.51
N HIS A 26 8.69 -1.70 -13.20
CA HIS A 26 7.29 -1.67 -13.68
C HIS A 26 6.24 -1.76 -12.56
N ILE A 27 6.65 -1.94 -11.31
CA ILE A 27 5.75 -1.98 -10.16
C ILE A 27 5.49 -0.54 -9.69
N VAL A 28 4.38 0.02 -10.15
CA VAL A 28 4.01 1.43 -9.94
C VAL A 28 3.55 1.68 -8.50
N ALA A 29 2.84 0.71 -7.92
CA ALA A 29 2.40 0.77 -6.54
C ALA A 29 2.61 -0.58 -5.85
N PHE A 30 3.13 -0.54 -4.63
CA PHE A 30 3.33 -1.73 -3.80
C PHE A 30 2.99 -1.41 -2.34
N ARG A 31 1.97 -2.09 -1.80
CA ARG A 31 1.49 -1.85 -0.43
C ARG A 31 1.08 -3.13 0.29
N GLU A 32 1.31 -3.18 1.60
CA GLU A 32 0.79 -4.22 2.47
C GLU A 32 -0.57 -3.76 3.01
N VAL A 33 -1.66 -4.38 2.53
CA VAL A 33 -3.04 -3.98 2.88
C VAL A 33 -3.46 -4.56 4.22
N LYS A 34 -3.05 -5.80 4.50
CA LYS A 34 -3.24 -6.49 5.77
C LYS A 34 -1.94 -7.21 6.13
N PRO A 35 -1.75 -7.64 7.39
CA PRO A 35 -0.56 -8.41 7.76
C PRO A 35 -0.37 -9.59 6.81
N ARG A 36 0.73 -9.59 6.05
CA ARG A 36 1.07 -10.63 5.05
C ARG A 36 0.16 -10.70 3.83
N VAL A 37 -0.64 -9.67 3.58
CA VAL A 37 -1.43 -9.50 2.34
C VAL A 37 -0.92 -8.28 1.61
N TYR A 38 -0.39 -8.51 0.42
CA TYR A 38 0.24 -7.51 -0.43
C TYR A 38 -0.62 -7.26 -1.64
N HIS A 39 -0.76 -5.98 -1.99
CA HIS A 39 -1.39 -5.53 -3.21
C HIS A 39 -0.38 -4.71 -3.99
N ALA A 40 -0.29 -5.00 -5.28
CA ALA A 40 0.60 -4.31 -6.19
C ALA A 40 -0.10 -3.98 -7.51
N GLU A 41 0.30 -2.86 -8.09
CA GLU A 41 -0.10 -2.45 -9.44
C GLU A 41 1.13 -2.54 -10.33
N VAL A 42 1.03 -3.30 -11.42
CA VAL A 42 2.11 -3.57 -12.36
C VAL A 42 1.75 -2.97 -13.71
N GLU A 43 2.64 -2.13 -14.23
CA GLU A 43 2.53 -1.53 -15.55
C GLU A 43 2.93 -2.54 -16.64
N GLY A 44 2.01 -2.78 -17.57
CA GLY A 44 2.26 -3.51 -18.80
C GLY A 44 1.62 -2.78 -19.97
N ALA A 45 0.89 -3.51 -20.82
CA ALA A 45 0.03 -2.86 -21.82
C ALA A 45 -1.09 -2.02 -21.17
N VAL A 46 -1.53 -2.45 -19.99
CA VAL A 46 -2.43 -1.75 -19.07
C VAL A 46 -1.89 -1.95 -17.66
N PHE A 47 -2.50 -1.28 -16.67
CA PHE A 47 -2.21 -1.54 -15.27
C PHE A 47 -2.92 -2.81 -14.82
N TYR A 48 -2.14 -3.77 -14.32
CA TYR A 48 -2.62 -5.03 -13.78
C TYR A 48 -2.56 -5.01 -12.26
N ASN A 49 -3.60 -5.54 -11.62
CA ASN A 49 -3.67 -5.69 -10.18
C ASN A 49 -3.19 -7.09 -9.78
N VAL A 50 -2.29 -7.13 -8.80
CA VAL A 50 -1.73 -8.35 -8.26
C VAL A 50 -1.97 -8.39 -6.76
N GLU A 51 -2.59 -9.47 -6.30
CA GLU A 51 -2.81 -9.74 -4.87
C GLU A 51 -2.03 -10.98 -4.46
N ILE A 52 -1.25 -10.88 -3.38
CA ILE A 52 -0.46 -11.97 -2.85
C ILE A 52 -0.67 -12.10 -1.34
N LYS A 53 -0.98 -13.31 -0.90
CA LYS A 53 -1.13 -13.66 0.50
C LYS A 53 -0.04 -14.63 0.94
N LEU A 54 0.67 -14.26 2.00
CA LEU A 54 1.71 -15.09 2.61
C LEU A 54 1.24 -15.71 3.93
N SER A 55 1.76 -16.90 4.20
CA SER A 55 1.64 -17.62 5.46
C SER A 55 2.55 -17.04 6.54
N SER A 56 2.38 -17.50 7.77
CA SER A 56 3.23 -17.13 8.91
C SER A 56 4.70 -17.47 8.74
N ARG A 57 4.98 -18.47 7.92
CA ARG A 57 6.31 -18.96 7.59
C ARG A 57 6.93 -18.29 6.35
N GLY A 58 6.26 -17.30 5.75
CA GLY A 58 6.73 -16.64 4.54
C GLY A 58 6.50 -17.47 3.26
N GLU A 59 5.48 -18.33 3.28
CA GLU A 59 5.08 -19.14 2.12
C GLU A 59 3.92 -18.47 1.39
N VAL A 60 3.96 -18.44 0.06
CA VAL A 60 2.84 -18.00 -0.77
C VAL A 60 1.70 -19.00 -0.62
N VAL A 61 0.59 -18.53 -0.06
CA VAL A 61 -0.67 -19.28 0.16
C VAL A 61 -1.61 -19.03 -1.01
N HIS A 62 -1.67 -17.79 -1.48
CA HIS A 62 -2.53 -17.38 -2.57
C HIS A 62 -1.85 -16.29 -3.39
N SER A 63 -2.01 -16.36 -4.70
CA SER A 63 -1.57 -15.38 -5.67
C SER A 63 -2.65 -15.21 -6.71
N PHE A 64 -3.00 -13.96 -6.99
CA PHE A 64 -3.99 -13.60 -7.99
C PHE A 64 -3.44 -12.47 -8.85
N CYS A 65 -3.69 -12.53 -10.15
CA CYS A 65 -3.43 -11.48 -11.10
C CYS A 65 -4.57 -11.43 -12.10
N ASP A 66 -5.00 -10.22 -12.46
CA ASP A 66 -6.07 -9.97 -13.44
C ASP A 66 -5.58 -10.01 -14.90
N CYS A 67 -4.34 -10.48 -15.16
CA CYS A 67 -3.80 -10.48 -16.51
C CYS A 67 -4.43 -11.59 -17.38
N PRO A 68 -4.82 -11.29 -18.63
CA PRO A 68 -5.45 -12.27 -19.53
C PRO A 68 -4.46 -13.29 -20.11
N TYR A 69 -3.16 -13.09 -19.89
CA TYR A 69 -2.10 -13.91 -20.48
C TYR A 69 -1.74 -15.06 -19.55
N ASP A 70 -2.64 -16.03 -19.49
CA ASP A 70 -2.69 -17.12 -18.51
C ASP A 70 -2.04 -18.40 -19.07
N LYS A 71 -0.77 -18.31 -19.49
CA LYS A 71 -0.05 -19.49 -20.01
C LYS A 71 0.39 -20.46 -18.90
N ASP A 72 0.43 -20.00 -17.65
CA ASP A 72 0.83 -20.76 -16.46
C ASP A 72 0.06 -20.26 -15.24
N PRO A 73 -0.11 -21.08 -14.19
CA PRO A 73 -0.77 -20.67 -12.93
C PRO A 73 -0.06 -19.51 -12.22
N ILE A 74 1.17 -19.16 -12.64
CA ILE A 74 1.91 -17.99 -12.17
C ILE A 74 2.40 -17.20 -13.38
N CYS A 75 1.95 -15.96 -13.50
CA CYS A 75 2.37 -15.07 -14.57
C CYS A 75 3.61 -14.24 -14.18
N LYS A 76 4.26 -13.63 -15.17
CA LYS A 76 5.40 -12.72 -14.98
C LYS A 76 5.13 -11.57 -13.99
N HIS A 77 3.89 -11.05 -13.92
CA HIS A 77 3.54 -9.97 -12.99
C HIS A 77 3.56 -10.46 -11.55
N VAL A 78 3.02 -11.66 -11.29
CA VAL A 78 3.08 -12.28 -9.96
C VAL A 78 4.53 -12.51 -9.54
N VAL A 79 5.39 -13.00 -10.45
CA VAL A 79 6.82 -13.17 -10.18
C VAL A 79 7.47 -11.85 -9.78
N ALA A 80 7.28 -10.78 -10.56
CA ALA A 80 7.85 -9.47 -10.26
C ALA A 80 7.46 -8.97 -8.85
N VAL A 81 6.18 -9.15 -8.47
CA VAL A 81 5.70 -8.75 -7.14
C VAL A 81 6.26 -9.66 -6.04
N LEU A 82 6.40 -10.96 -6.28
CA LEU A 82 7.05 -11.88 -5.33
C LEU A 82 8.52 -11.48 -5.08
N LEU A 83 9.25 -11.07 -6.10
CA LEU A 83 10.62 -10.56 -5.99
C LEU A 83 10.67 -9.28 -5.15
N ALA A 84 9.75 -8.35 -5.40
CA ALA A 84 9.63 -7.12 -4.62
C ALA A 84 9.33 -7.40 -3.13
N ILE A 85 8.44 -8.34 -2.84
CA ILE A 85 8.14 -8.81 -1.49
C ILE A 85 9.41 -9.39 -0.84
N ARG A 86 10.12 -10.30 -1.54
CA ARG A 86 11.36 -10.92 -1.06
C ARG A 86 12.40 -9.87 -0.66
N HIS A 87 12.60 -8.87 -1.51
CA HIS A 87 13.50 -7.76 -1.23
C HIS A 87 13.04 -6.90 -0.05
N ALA A 88 11.73 -6.59 0.05
CA ALA A 88 11.17 -5.85 1.18
C ALA A 88 11.34 -6.60 2.51
N TYR A 89 11.15 -7.94 2.53
CA TYR A 89 11.39 -8.78 3.70
C TYR A 89 12.85 -8.76 4.13
N GLN A 90 13.79 -8.90 3.20
CA GLN A 90 15.22 -8.83 3.48
C GLN A 90 15.61 -7.46 4.05
N LYS A 91 15.07 -6.37 3.48
CA LYS A 91 15.29 -5.01 3.97
C LYS A 91 14.75 -4.81 5.39
N ARG A 92 13.56 -5.32 5.71
CA ARG A 92 13.00 -5.27 7.08
C ARG A 92 13.80 -6.11 8.06
N ARG A 93 14.33 -7.27 7.64
CA ARG A 93 15.23 -8.09 8.48
C ARG A 93 16.54 -7.38 8.77
N ARG A 94 17.11 -6.70 7.77
CA ARG A 94 18.38 -5.97 7.90
C ARG A 94 18.24 -4.67 8.69
N ASN A 95 17.11 -3.98 8.54
CA ASN A 95 16.84 -2.71 9.19
C ASN A 95 15.47 -2.75 9.90
N PRO A 96 15.38 -3.40 11.08
CA PRO A 96 14.13 -3.47 11.82
C PRO A 96 13.74 -2.06 12.28
N ILE A 97 12.60 -1.56 11.81
CA ILE A 97 12.05 -0.29 12.26
C ILE A 97 11.74 -0.43 13.76
N PRO A 98 12.30 0.42 14.65
CA PRO A 98 11.96 0.38 16.07
C PRO A 98 10.46 0.61 16.24
N LYS A 99 9.80 -0.22 17.06
CA LYS A 99 8.33 -0.25 17.27
C LYS A 99 7.74 1.01 17.96
N ALA A 100 8.42 2.16 17.90
CA ALA A 100 8.00 3.41 18.53
C ALA A 100 7.61 4.46 17.48
N SER A 101 6.53 4.24 16.73
CA SER A 101 5.90 5.31 15.92
C SER A 101 4.46 5.02 15.45
N LEU A 102 3.75 4.08 16.08
CA LEU A 102 2.30 3.95 15.90
C LEU A 102 1.57 4.80 16.95
N GLN A 103 1.78 6.11 16.90
CA GLN A 103 0.90 7.05 17.59
C GLN A 103 0.90 8.41 16.89
N LEU A 104 0.26 8.50 15.73
CA LEU A 104 -0.31 9.76 15.24
C LEU A 104 -1.48 9.47 14.29
N LYS A 105 -2.65 10.09 14.36
CA LYS A 105 -3.40 10.87 15.35
C LYS A 105 -4.85 10.76 14.83
N ARG A 106 -5.79 10.37 15.68
CA ARG A 106 -7.22 10.72 15.49
C ARG A 106 -7.29 12.26 15.50
N ILE A 107 -8.19 12.88 14.72
CA ILE A 107 -8.49 14.34 14.58
C ILE A 107 -7.78 14.94 13.34
N TRP A 108 -8.46 15.47 12.30
CA TRP A 108 -9.48 16.54 12.34
C TRP A 108 -10.67 16.31 11.38
N LEU A 109 -11.87 16.16 11.94
CA LEU A 109 -13.04 16.89 11.40
C LEU A 109 -12.82 18.39 11.70
N THR A 110 -13.37 19.24 10.84
CA THR A 110 -13.37 20.72 10.85
C THR A 110 -12.16 21.39 10.17
N ILE A 111 -12.35 21.77 8.90
CA ILE A 111 -12.34 23.17 8.45
C ILE A 111 -13.35 23.26 7.29
N CYS A 112 -14.56 23.74 7.59
CA CYS A 112 -15.44 24.38 6.61
C CYS A 112 -15.01 25.85 6.56
N PRO A 113 -14.56 26.39 5.41
CA PRO A 113 -14.24 27.80 5.30
C PRO A 113 -15.54 28.60 5.14
N SER A 114 -16.06 29.15 6.24
CA SER A 114 -17.09 30.20 6.20
C SER A 114 -16.44 31.53 5.81
N SER A 115 -16.29 31.74 4.50
CA SER A 115 -15.83 33.00 3.91
C SER A 115 -16.97 33.64 3.11
N VAL A 116 -17.92 34.25 3.80
CA VAL A 116 -18.66 35.40 3.26
C VAL A 116 -18.78 36.43 4.39
N ARG A 117 -17.83 37.37 4.40
CA ARG A 117 -17.86 38.57 5.24
C ARG A 117 -18.26 39.73 4.34
N THR A 118 -19.50 40.19 4.45
CA THR A 118 -19.93 41.53 4.04
C THR A 118 -20.76 42.09 5.19
N SER A 119 -20.14 42.94 6.00
CA SER A 119 -20.48 44.36 6.13
C SER A 119 -21.88 44.57 6.70
N TRP A 120 -21.96 45.08 7.93
CA TRP A 120 -22.68 46.31 8.26
C TRP A 120 -22.48 46.67 9.73
N SER A 121 -22.29 47.96 9.96
CA SER A 121 -22.11 48.63 11.24
C SER A 121 -23.41 48.67 12.06
N ARG A 122 -23.26 48.98 13.35
CA ARG A 122 -24.26 49.43 14.34
C ARG A 122 -25.11 48.37 15.07
N CYS A 123 -24.88 48.29 16.39
CA CYS A 123 -25.83 48.68 17.45
C CYS A 123 -25.12 48.43 18.79
N LEU A 124 -24.54 49.47 19.42
CA LEU A 124 -25.11 50.19 20.57
C LEU A 124 -25.94 49.33 21.55
N SER A 125 -25.32 49.13 22.72
CA SER A 125 -25.83 49.51 24.05
C SER A 125 -26.80 48.59 24.81
N ILE A 126 -26.66 48.72 26.15
CA ILE A 126 -27.50 48.23 27.26
C ILE A 126 -26.98 46.89 27.82
N SER A 127 -26.04 46.90 28.77
CA SER A 127 -26.18 47.21 30.22
C SER A 127 -26.93 46.12 30.98
N LEU A 128 -26.22 45.40 31.86
CA LEU A 128 -26.56 45.24 33.28
C LEU A 128 -25.58 44.28 33.97
N THR A 129 -24.69 44.88 34.75
CA THR A 129 -24.06 44.31 35.94
C THR A 129 -25.12 43.96 36.99
N LYS A 130 -25.14 42.73 37.50
CA LYS A 130 -25.59 42.43 38.87
C LYS A 130 -25.01 41.08 39.30
N LEU A 131 -23.92 41.09 40.07
CA LEU A 131 -23.86 41.02 41.54
C LEU A 131 -24.04 39.60 42.10
N ARG A 132 -22.97 39.11 42.73
CA ARG A 132 -22.92 38.30 43.98
C ARG A 132 -24.09 37.35 44.26
N LYS A 133 -23.84 36.05 44.25
CA LYS A 133 -23.50 35.20 45.42
C LYS A 133 -23.23 33.77 44.96
#